data_AF-A0A3A6R0Q6-F1
#
_entry.id   AF-A0A3A6R0Q6-F1
#
_cell.length_a   1.000
_cell.length_b   1.000
_cell.length_c   1.000
_cell.angle_alpha   90.00
_cell.angle_beta   90.00
_cell.angle_gamma   90.00
#
_symmetry.space_group_name_H-M   'P 1'
#
loop_
_entity.id
_entity.type
_entity.pdbx_description
1 polymer ?
#
loop_
_entity_poly.entity_id
_entity_poly.type
_entity_poly.pdbx_seq_one_letter_code
_entity_poly.pdbx_strand_id
1 'polypeptide(L)' 'RTMERGIVSAGRNKVTGDHHRPMLETVRLTIPRRVYTYAHMDVVAEGIIRLYQQRDQIKGLEFVYEPKQLRFFTARFEYV' A
#
# COMPACT_ATOMS: atom_id res chain seq x y z
N ARG A 1 8.26 1.85 -8.56
CA ARG A 1 8.12 1.84 -7.08
C ARG A 1 6.71 1.42 -6.72
N THR A 2 6.55 0.61 -5.68
CA THR A 2 5.23 0.20 -5.21
C THR A 2 4.66 1.18 -4.20
N MET A 3 3.35 1.39 -4.20
CA MET A 3 2.68 2.27 -3.25
C MET A 3 1.22 1.86 -3.12
N GLU A 4 0.71 1.86 -1.89
CA GLU A 4 -0.72 1.73 -1.62
C GLU A 4 -1.48 2.93 -2.23
N ARG A 5 -2.64 2.63 -2.80
CA ARG A 5 -3.58 3.57 -3.40
C ARG A 5 -4.96 3.13 -2.92
N GLY A 6 -5.25 3.54 -1.70
CA GLY A 6 -6.45 3.18 -0.97
C GLY A 6 -6.65 4.11 0.23
N ILE A 7 -7.18 3.55 1.32
CA ILE A 7 -7.54 4.25 2.55
C ILE A 7 -6.39 5.03 3.18
N VAL A 8 -5.15 4.53 3.12
CA VAL A 8 -4.00 5.22 3.75
C VAL A 8 -3.68 6.48 2.96
N SER A 9 -3.60 6.36 1.63
CA SER A 9 -3.35 7.48 0.72
C SER A 9 -4.47 8.52 0.66
N ALA A 10 -5.73 8.13 0.90
CA ALA A 10 -6.90 9.00 0.74
C ALA A 10 -7.08 10.03 1.87
N GLY A 11 -6.43 9.84 3.02
CA GLY A 11 -6.51 10.79 4.14
C GLY A 11 -7.82 10.73 4.93
N ARG A 12 -8.03 11.73 5.79
CA ARG A 12 -9.25 11.90 6.60
C ARG A 12 -10.10 13.04 6.08
N ASN A 13 -11.41 12.91 6.27
CA ASN A 13 -12.36 13.99 6.09
C ASN A 13 -12.06 15.10 7.10
N LYS A 14 -11.90 16.33 6.62
CA LYS A 14 -11.55 17.49 7.46
C LYS A 14 -12.66 17.89 8.45
N VAL A 15 -13.90 17.52 8.18
CA VAL A 15 -15.06 17.87 9.02
C VAL A 15 -15.37 16.76 10.03
N THR A 16 -15.43 15.50 9.57
CA THR A 16 -15.83 14.38 10.44
C THR A 16 -14.66 13.66 11.10
N GLY A 17 -13.44 13.79 10.56
CA GLY A 17 -12.28 13.02 11.01
C GLY A 17 -12.26 11.56 10.51
N ASP A 18 -13.30 11.10 9.83
CA ASP A 18 -13.36 9.73 9.29
C ASP A 18 -12.41 9.50 8.13
N HIS A 19 -12.07 8.24 7.87
CA HIS A 19 -11.32 7.87 6.68
C HIS A 19 -12.11 8.19 5.41
N HIS A 20 -11.45 8.78 4.42
CA HIS A 20 -11.92 8.69 3.06
C HIS A 20 -11.77 7.24 2.60
N ARG A 21 -12.90 6.59 2.28
CA ARG A 21 -12.95 5.20 1.81
C ARG A 21 -13.08 5.21 0.28
N PRO A 22 -11.97 5.20 -0.47
CA PRO A 22 -12.04 5.12 -1.92
C PRO A 22 -12.67 3.80 -2.35
N MET A 23 -13.34 3.80 -3.50
CA MET A 23 -13.89 2.57 -4.09
C MET A 23 -12.80 1.54 -4.46
N LEU A 24 -11.56 2.01 -4.67
CA LEU A 24 -10.42 1.19 -5.03
C LEU A 24 -9.43 1.13 -3.87
N GLU A 25 -9.13 -0.08 -3.42
CA GLU A 25 -8.07 -0.39 -2.44
C GLU A 25 -7.00 -1.21 -3.18
N THR A 26 -5.92 -0.55 -3.61
CA THR A 26 -4.98 -1.15 -4.57
C THR A 26 -3.53 -0.94 -4.17
N VAL A 27 -2.65 -1.84 -4.60
CA VAL A 27 -1.19 -1.62 -4.57
C VAL A 27 -0.72 -1.37 -6.00
N ARG A 28 -0.19 -0.18 -6.26
CA ARG A 28 0.25 0.21 -7.61
C ARG A 28 1.71 -0.17 -7.84
N LEU A 29 1.97 -0.99 -8.86
CA LEU A 29 3.32 -1.30 -9.34
C LEU A 29 3.70 -0.35 -10.48
N THR A 30 4.57 0.65 -10.22
CA THR A 30 5.07 1.53 -11.29
C THR A 30 6.44 1.07 -11.80
N ILE A 31 6.57 0.95 -13.14
CA ILE A 31 7.79 0.50 -13.81
C ILE A 31 8.43 1.71 -14.53
N PRO A 32 9.58 2.22 -14.04
CA PRO A 32 10.39 3.23 -14.72
C PRO A 32 10.82 2.79 -16.12
N ARG A 33 10.73 3.71 -17.08
CA ARG A 33 11.02 3.43 -18.50
C ARG A 33 12.52 3.16 -18.71
N ARG A 34 12.85 2.06 -19.40
CA ARG A 34 14.22 1.65 -19.78
C ARG A 34 15.18 1.41 -18.60
N VAL A 35 14.65 1.14 -17.40
CA VAL A 35 15.48 0.88 -16.20
C VAL A 35 15.62 -0.61 -15.92
N TYR A 36 14.55 -1.38 -16.10
CA TYR A 36 14.48 -2.78 -15.70
C TYR A 36 14.42 -3.72 -16.91
N THR A 37 14.85 -4.96 -16.68
CA THR A 37 14.82 -6.07 -17.65
C THR A 37 13.71 -7.07 -17.32
N TYR A 38 13.49 -8.07 -18.18
CA TYR A 38 12.52 -9.15 -17.92
C TYR A 38 12.82 -9.95 -16.66
N ALA A 39 14.09 -10.25 -16.38
CA ALA A 39 14.48 -10.95 -15.14
C ALA A 39 14.05 -10.20 -13.87
N HIS A 40 14.01 -8.86 -13.89
CA HIS A 40 13.47 -8.08 -12.77
C HIS A 40 11.95 -8.24 -12.65
N MET A 41 11.23 -8.42 -13.77
CA MET A 41 9.79 -8.67 -13.77
C MET A 41 9.48 -10.08 -13.27
N ASP A 42 10.32 -11.06 -13.58
CA ASP A 42 10.18 -12.43 -13.06
C ASP A 42 10.25 -12.43 -11.53
N VAL A 43 11.23 -11.73 -10.95
CA VAL A 43 11.37 -11.58 -9.49
C VAL A 43 10.13 -10.92 -8.87
N VAL A 44 9.58 -9.87 -9.50
CA VAL A 44 8.36 -9.20 -9.02
C VAL A 44 7.15 -10.13 -9.09
N ALA A 45 6.98 -10.85 -10.21
CA ALA A 45 5.87 -11.76 -10.41
C ALA A 45 5.91 -12.93 -9.41
N GLU A 46 7.07 -13.57 -9.25
CA GLU A 46 7.26 -14.69 -8.33
C GLU A 46 6.94 -14.28 -6.88
N GLY A 47 7.44 -13.12 -6.44
CA GLY A 47 7.16 -12.61 -5.10
C GLY A 47 5.67 -12.38 -4.84
N ILE A 48 4.94 -11.83 -5.82
CA ILE A 48 3.49 -11.59 -5.71
C ILE A 48 2.72 -12.91 -5.73
N ILE A 49 3.06 -13.85 -6.63
CA ILE A 49 2.41 -15.15 -6.72
C ILE A 49 2.55 -15.91 -5.39
N ARG A 50 3.77 -15.94 -4.84
CA ARG A 50 4.04 -16.59 -3.55
C ARG A 50 3.24 -15.96 -2.41
N LEU A 51 3.21 -14.63 -2.33
CA LEU A 51 2.45 -13.92 -1.31
C LEU A 51 0.94 -14.17 -1.47
N TYR A 52 0.43 -14.26 -2.69
CA TYR A 52 -0.98 -14.57 -2.97
C TYR A 52 -1.38 -15.98 -2.54
N GLN A 53 -0.48 -16.96 -2.69
CA GLN A 53 -0.69 -18.33 -2.20
C GLN A 53 -0.82 -18.37 -0.66
N GLN A 54 -0.20 -17.43 0.04
CA GLN A 54 -0.22 -17.33 1.51
C GLN A 54 -1.10 -16.17 2.02
N ARG A 55 -2.00 -15.64 1.18
CA ARG A 55 -2.75 -14.41 1.46
C ARG A 55 -3.57 -14.43 2.75
N ASP A 56 -4.03 -15.60 3.16
CA ASP A 56 -4.85 -15.77 4.37
C ASP A 56 -4.03 -15.58 5.66
N GLN A 57 -2.70 -15.57 5.57
CA GLN A 57 -1.80 -15.29 6.69
C GLN A 57 -1.46 -13.79 6.83
N ILE A 58 -1.87 -12.96 5.86
CA ILE A 58 -1.57 -11.53 5.85
C ILE A 58 -2.48 -10.83 6.85
N LYS A 59 -1.87 -10.20 7.86
CA LYS A 59 -2.58 -9.48 8.91
C LYS A 59 -2.94 -8.06 8.50
N GLY A 60 -4.00 -7.53 9.10
CA GLY A 60 -4.33 -6.12 9.06
C GLY A 60 -3.26 -5.26 9.74
N LEU A 61 -3.35 -3.95 9.49
CA LEU A 61 -2.46 -2.96 10.09
C LEU A 61 -3.27 -1.89 10.82
N GLU A 62 -2.76 -1.45 11.96
CA GLU A 62 -3.29 -0.32 12.73
C GLU A 62 -2.26 0.81 12.82
N PHE A 63 -2.74 2.06 12.94
CA PHE A 63 -1.86 3.24 13.05
C PHE A 63 -1.27 3.34 14.46
N VAL A 64 0.05 3.30 14.56
CA VAL A 64 0.78 3.65 15.80
C VAL A 64 1.09 5.15 15.83
N TYR A 65 1.32 5.72 14.65
CA TYR A 65 1.58 7.14 14.49
C TYR A 65 0.95 7.65 13.20
N GLU A 66 0.06 8.63 13.33
CA GLU A 66 -0.64 9.26 12.21
C GLU A 66 -0.37 10.78 12.16
N PRO A 67 0.43 11.26 11.20
CA PRO A 67 0.61 12.69 10.95
C PRO A 67 -0.71 13.36 10.51
N LYS A 68 -0.93 14.62 10.91
CA LYS A 68 -2.14 15.39 10.55
C LYS A 68 -2.28 15.63 9.03
N GLN A 69 -1.18 15.61 8.29
CA GLN A 69 -1.16 15.86 6.85
C GLN A 69 -0.23 14.86 6.16
N LEU A 70 -0.55 14.52 4.91
CA LEU A 70 0.26 13.63 4.07
C LEU A 70 0.69 12.33 4.78
N ARG A 71 -0.23 11.76 5.57
CA ARG A 71 0.04 10.60 6.46
C ARG A 71 0.68 9.41 5.75
N PHE A 72 0.42 9.21 4.46
CA PHE A 72 0.97 8.10 3.68
C PHE A 72 2.51 8.12 3.52
N PHE A 73 3.18 9.26 3.78
CA PHE A 73 4.64 9.33 3.71
C PHE A 73 5.34 8.95 5.01
N THR A 74 4.77 9.30 6.16
CA THR A 74 5.46 9.22 7.47
C THR A 74 4.66 8.52 8.55
N ALA A 75 3.48 7.98 8.24
CA ALA A 75 2.73 7.15 9.16
C ALA A 75 3.50 5.88 9.52
N ARG A 76 3.25 5.38 10.74
CA ARG A 76 3.79 4.11 11.23
C ARG A 76 2.64 3.20 11.62
N PHE A 77 2.82 1.93 11.38
CA PHE A 77 1.81 0.90 11.57
C PHE A 77 2.35 -0.28 12.35
N GLU A 78 1.45 -0.99 13.02
CA GLU A 78 1.71 -2.30 13.62
C GLU A 78 0.69 -3.33 13.16
N TYR A 79 1.03 -4.62 13.30
CA TYR A 79 0.10 -5.70 12.98
C TYR A 79 -0.99 -5.79 14.04
N VAL A 80 -2.21 -6.04 13.56
CA VAL A 80 -3.36 -6.44 14.40
C VAL A 80 -3.17 -7.87 14.93
#